data_AF-A0A1A8VR33-F1
#
_entry.id   AF-A0A1A8VR33-F1
#
_cell.length_a   1.000
_cell.length_b   1.000
_cell.length_c   1.000
_cell.angle_alpha   90.00
_cell.angle_beta   90.00
_cell.angle_gamma   90.00
#
_symmetry.space_group_name_H-M   'P 1'
#
loop_
_entity.id
_entity.type
_entity.pdbx_description
1 polymer ?
#
loop_
_entity_poly.entity_id
_entity_poly.type
_entity_poly.pdbx_seq_one_letter_code
_entity_poly.pdbx_strand_id
1 'polypeptide(L)'
;MESGLYWKFKNDTSAFEVNRFIQENDLEGALNYEGLLHEIKSENYDLLNFLSREQNLKKMLSYIIEESEEKNNYDKSYKYPYKCHQILSTENKLITDSIVYNNKLMKYFWKFILKKEQLNEVLAGYFSRCAISIYNKNTKEVVNFLKKKKNLYLKGFLFHFYSRNITELFKVLLFVKIPYLCIFDNKNIIFYILSNLNGNFCKNMYITSDREDNITCLIRDIFVRKTEIYYFNYFLIDLSSQLSFSYLIKCVFSKCPYTISAAITIISDLLNEMGELKIIKKKKKKNKKKKKKKKKKI
;
A
#
# COMPACT_ATOMS: atom_id res chain seq x y z
N MET A 1 25.95 22.31 55.45
CA MET A 1 24.65 22.33 54.74
C MET A 1 24.95 22.05 53.28
N GLU A 2 24.97 20.78 52.89
CA GLU A 2 25.13 20.38 51.48
C GLU A 2 23.75 20.04 50.93
N SER A 3 23.22 20.94 50.12
CA SER A 3 22.03 20.73 49.30
C SER A 3 22.41 19.90 48.07
N GLY A 4 22.49 18.58 48.26
CA GLY A 4 22.55 17.64 47.15
C GLY A 4 21.24 17.71 46.36
N LEU A 5 21.29 18.32 45.17
CA LEU A 5 20.21 18.21 44.17
C LEU A 5 20.05 16.73 43.79
N TYR A 6 19.04 16.13 44.38
CA TYR A 6 18.61 14.78 44.10
C TYR A 6 17.94 14.77 42.73
N TRP A 7 18.72 14.50 41.67
CA TRP A 7 18.21 14.17 40.36
C TRP A 7 17.42 12.86 40.46
N LYS A 8 16.13 12.92 40.79
CA LYS A 8 15.21 11.78 40.61
C LYS A 8 15.19 11.46 39.12
N PHE A 9 15.74 10.29 38.78
CA PHE A 9 15.58 9.66 37.48
C PHE A 9 14.11 9.72 37.05
N LYS A 10 13.80 10.38 35.94
CA LYS A 10 12.47 10.31 35.28
C LYS A 10 12.12 8.90 34.78
N ASN A 11 13.04 7.94 34.85
CA ASN A 11 12.83 6.57 34.36
C ASN A 11 11.98 5.70 35.30
N ASP A 12 11.99 5.93 36.62
CA ASP A 12 11.28 5.03 37.54
C ASP A 12 9.76 5.25 37.52
N THR A 13 9.32 6.51 37.35
CA THR A 13 7.90 6.85 37.22
C THR A 13 7.30 6.29 35.93
N SER A 14 8.10 6.24 34.87
CA SER A 14 7.67 5.85 33.53
C SER A 14 7.40 4.34 33.43
N ALA A 15 8.28 3.52 34.02
CA ALA A 15 8.08 2.07 34.11
C ALA A 15 6.89 1.69 35.01
N PHE A 16 6.65 2.43 36.09
CA PHE A 16 5.52 2.21 36.99
C PHE A 16 4.17 2.46 36.29
N GLU A 17 4.06 3.54 35.51
CA GLU A 17 2.85 3.86 34.76
C GLU A 17 2.49 2.77 33.73
N VAL A 18 3.47 2.29 32.97
CA VAL A 18 3.26 1.23 31.97
C VAL A 18 2.83 -0.08 32.61
N ASN A 19 3.48 -0.47 33.71
CA ASN A 19 3.10 -1.68 34.45
C ASN A 19 1.66 -1.62 34.96
N ARG A 20 1.20 -0.47 35.44
CA ARG A 20 -0.20 -0.28 35.85
C ARG A 20 -1.16 -0.51 34.68
N PHE A 21 -0.92 0.11 33.52
CA PHE A 21 -1.79 -0.05 32.34
C PHE A 21 -1.82 -1.51 31.85
N ILE A 22 -0.70 -2.23 31.93
CA ILE A 22 -0.62 -3.65 31.55
C ILE A 22 -1.47 -4.52 32.49
N GLN A 23 -1.42 -4.26 33.80
CA GLN A 23 -2.17 -4.99 34.83
C GLN A 23 -3.68 -4.74 34.70
N GLU A 24 -4.10 -3.49 34.49
CA GLU A 24 -5.50 -3.09 34.32
C GLU A 24 -6.06 -3.44 32.93
N ASN A 25 -5.20 -3.92 32.03
CA ASN A 25 -5.48 -4.14 30.62
C ASN A 25 -6.05 -2.88 29.91
N ASP A 26 -5.55 -1.70 30.29
CA ASP A 26 -5.97 -0.41 29.77
C ASP A 26 -5.13 0.02 28.57
N LEU A 27 -5.62 -0.31 27.37
CA LEU A 27 -4.97 0.10 26.12
C LEU A 27 -5.02 1.63 25.92
N GLU A 28 -6.07 2.32 26.35
CA GLU A 28 -6.21 3.75 26.10
C GLU A 28 -5.27 4.56 27.00
N GLY A 29 -5.12 4.16 28.26
CA GLY A 29 -4.06 4.65 29.16
C GLY A 29 -2.67 4.42 28.56
N ALA A 30 -2.39 3.21 28.07
CA ALA A 30 -1.12 2.92 27.39
C ALA A 30 -0.93 3.77 26.12
N LEU A 31 -1.97 4.00 25.33
CA LEU A 31 -1.90 4.92 24.19
C LEU A 31 -1.66 6.36 24.65
N ASN A 32 -2.16 6.79 25.80
CA ASN A 32 -1.95 8.14 26.30
C ASN A 32 -0.55 8.37 26.87
N TYR A 33 0.17 7.31 27.25
CA TYR A 33 1.54 7.38 27.73
C TYR A 33 2.49 7.98 26.68
N GLU A 34 3.25 9.01 27.08
CA GLU A 34 4.16 9.77 26.21
C GLU A 34 5.40 8.93 25.80
N GLY A 35 5.88 8.06 26.69
CA GLY A 35 7.04 7.20 26.46
C GLY A 35 6.77 5.95 25.60
N LEU A 36 5.53 5.74 25.14
CA LEU A 36 5.10 4.49 24.53
C LEU A 36 5.97 4.04 23.35
N LEU A 37 6.21 4.94 22.39
CA LEU A 37 7.02 4.62 21.21
C LEU A 37 8.49 4.38 21.56
N HIS A 38 9.00 5.05 22.59
CA HIS A 38 10.36 4.82 23.07
C HIS A 38 10.46 3.41 23.67
N GLU A 39 9.54 3.01 24.53
CA GLU A 39 9.56 1.67 25.13
C GLU A 39 9.37 0.52 24.13
N ILE A 40 8.56 0.72 23.09
CA ILE A 40 8.45 -0.24 21.98
C ILE A 40 9.79 -0.38 21.25
N LYS A 41 10.51 0.72 21.03
CA LYS A 41 11.83 0.73 20.39
C LYS A 41 12.92 0.16 21.31
N SER A 42 12.79 0.33 22.62
CA SER A 42 13.65 -0.27 23.63
C SER A 42 13.33 -1.73 23.93
N GLU A 43 12.41 -2.34 23.17
CA GLU A 43 11.99 -3.74 23.33
C GLU A 43 11.49 -4.09 24.74
N ASN A 44 10.68 -3.22 25.35
CA ASN A 44 10.00 -3.55 26.61
C ASN A 44 9.05 -4.75 26.42
N TYR A 45 9.49 -5.94 26.85
CA TYR A 45 8.80 -7.20 26.63
C TYR A 45 7.38 -7.23 27.23
N ASP A 46 7.17 -6.66 28.41
CA ASP A 46 5.86 -6.67 29.06
C ASP A 46 4.85 -5.83 28.28
N LEU A 47 5.27 -4.64 27.84
CA LEU A 47 4.47 -3.78 26.97
C LEU A 47 4.20 -4.44 25.61
N LEU A 48 5.20 -5.05 24.99
CA LEU A 48 5.02 -5.70 23.69
C LEU A 48 4.08 -6.90 23.79
N ASN A 49 4.18 -7.71 24.85
CA ASN A 49 3.26 -8.81 25.12
C ASN A 49 1.84 -8.31 25.36
N PHE A 50 1.68 -7.23 26.11
CA PHE A 50 0.39 -6.57 26.33
C PHE A 50 -0.23 -6.08 25.01
N LEU A 51 0.51 -5.32 24.21
CA LEU A 51 0.03 -4.80 22.92
C LEU A 51 -0.30 -5.92 21.93
N SER A 52 0.44 -7.03 21.98
CA SER A 52 0.29 -8.17 21.07
C SER A 52 -0.87 -9.11 21.42
N ARG A 53 -1.59 -8.89 22.52
CA ARG A 53 -2.83 -9.63 22.84
C ARG A 53 -3.88 -9.40 21.74
N GLU A 54 -4.62 -10.45 21.37
CA GLU A 54 -5.61 -10.39 20.27
C GLU A 54 -6.62 -9.25 20.46
N GLN A 55 -7.16 -9.04 21.67
CA GLN A 55 -8.11 -7.98 21.94
C GLN A 55 -7.52 -6.57 21.77
N ASN A 56 -6.26 -6.37 22.17
CA ASN A 56 -5.58 -5.08 22.09
C ASN A 56 -5.20 -4.76 20.65
N LEU A 57 -4.66 -5.74 19.92
CA LEU A 57 -4.43 -5.62 18.49
C LEU A 57 -5.73 -5.33 17.74
N LYS A 58 -6.82 -6.03 18.04
CA LYS A 58 -8.11 -5.79 17.39
C LYS A 58 -8.60 -4.36 17.63
N LYS A 59 -8.48 -3.83 18.85
CA LYS A 59 -8.85 -2.45 19.20
C LYS A 59 -7.91 -1.41 18.57
N MET A 60 -6.60 -1.68 18.49
CA MET A 60 -5.67 -0.82 17.75
C MET A 60 -6.00 -0.78 16.26
N LEU A 61 -6.31 -1.94 15.67
CA LEU A 61 -6.70 -2.04 14.27
C LEU A 61 -8.02 -1.30 14.03
N SER A 62 -9.01 -1.38 14.93
CA SER A 62 -10.27 -0.65 14.78
C SER A 62 -10.05 0.85 14.66
N TYR A 63 -9.15 1.43 15.46
CA TYR A 63 -8.77 2.84 15.34
C TYR A 63 -8.13 3.20 13.98
N ILE A 64 -7.52 2.24 13.28
CA ILE A 64 -6.89 2.47 11.97
C ILE A 64 -7.91 2.31 10.82
N ILE A 65 -8.88 1.40 10.95
CA ILE A 65 -9.75 0.99 9.83
C ILE A 65 -11.22 1.40 9.96
N GLU A 66 -11.66 1.90 11.11
CA GLU A 66 -13.04 2.32 11.37
C GLU A 66 -13.08 3.78 11.80
N GLU A 67 -14.09 4.52 11.31
CA GLU A 67 -14.35 5.86 11.81
C GLU A 67 -14.99 5.77 13.19
N SER A 68 -14.62 6.69 14.09
CA SER A 68 -15.24 6.80 15.40
C SER A 68 -16.72 7.19 15.27
N GLU A 69 -17.62 6.47 15.94
CA GLU A 69 -19.03 6.88 16.10
C GLU A 69 -19.11 8.18 16.92
N GLU A 70 -18.20 8.37 17.87
CA GLU A 70 -18.06 9.57 18.69
C GLU A 70 -17.19 10.61 17.97
N LYS A 71 -17.71 11.23 16.90
CA LYS A 71 -16.95 12.22 16.10
C LYS A 71 -16.44 13.43 16.89
N ASN A 72 -17.09 13.76 18.02
CA ASN A 72 -16.69 14.86 18.90
C ASN A 72 -15.57 14.45 19.89
N ASN A 73 -15.29 13.16 20.04
CA ASN A 73 -14.21 12.69 20.88
C ASN A 73 -12.89 12.79 20.10
N TYR A 74 -12.08 13.82 20.43
CA TYR A 74 -10.80 14.09 19.78
C TYR A 74 -9.86 12.89 19.86
N ASP A 75 -9.83 12.22 21.00
CA ASP A 75 -8.92 11.10 21.25
C ASP A 75 -9.24 9.93 20.33
N LYS A 76 -10.50 9.49 20.29
CA LYS A 76 -10.93 8.38 19.43
C LYS A 76 -10.90 8.71 17.94
N SER A 77 -11.20 9.96 17.58
CA SER A 77 -11.30 10.38 16.17
C SER A 77 -9.95 10.70 15.52
N TYR A 78 -8.95 11.14 16.30
CA TYR A 78 -7.68 11.62 15.75
C TYR A 78 -6.44 11.06 16.49
N LYS A 79 -6.39 11.16 17.82
CA LYS A 79 -5.19 10.81 18.60
C LYS A 79 -4.89 9.31 18.56
N TYR A 80 -5.87 8.46 18.85
CA TYR A 80 -5.70 7.00 18.89
C TYR A 80 -5.44 6.40 17.51
N PRO A 81 -6.15 6.79 16.42
CA PRO A 81 -5.78 6.41 15.06
C PRO A 81 -4.32 6.72 14.74
N TYR A 82 -3.87 7.95 15.04
CA TYR A 82 -2.50 8.38 14.81
C TYR A 82 -1.49 7.53 15.60
N LYS A 83 -1.70 7.36 16.90
CA LYS A 83 -0.80 6.58 17.77
C LYS A 83 -0.76 5.11 17.37
N CYS A 84 -1.90 4.48 17.07
CA CYS A 84 -1.96 3.09 16.61
C CYS A 84 -1.20 2.90 15.29
N HIS A 85 -1.38 3.80 14.32
CA HIS A 85 -0.60 3.76 13.08
C HIS A 85 0.91 3.88 13.34
N GLN A 86 1.33 4.75 14.26
CA GLN A 86 2.75 4.91 14.61
C GLN A 86 3.33 3.63 15.22
N ILE A 87 2.60 2.98 16.12
CA ILE A 87 2.98 1.70 16.73
C ILE A 87 3.22 0.64 15.65
N LEU A 88 2.25 0.42 14.75
CA LEU A 88 2.40 -0.57 13.68
C LEU A 88 3.52 -0.21 12.70
N SER A 89 3.74 1.09 12.46
CA SER A 89 4.80 1.58 11.57
C SER A 89 6.20 1.51 12.18
N THR A 90 6.34 1.21 13.49
CA THR A 90 7.65 0.86 14.07
C THR A 90 8.18 -0.47 13.56
N GLU A 91 7.32 -1.27 12.93
CA GLU A 91 7.63 -2.59 12.39
C GLU A 91 8.21 -3.56 13.44
N ASN A 92 7.81 -3.41 14.70
CA ASN A 92 8.19 -4.33 15.76
C ASN A 92 7.72 -5.76 15.40
N LYS A 93 8.64 -6.72 15.51
CA LYS A 93 8.42 -8.11 15.08
C LYS A 93 7.29 -8.78 15.84
N LEU A 94 7.25 -8.67 17.17
CA LEU A 94 6.28 -9.37 18.01
C LEU A 94 4.84 -8.89 17.70
N ILE A 95 4.65 -7.58 17.57
CA ILE A 95 3.36 -6.98 17.21
C ILE A 95 2.95 -7.44 15.80
N THR A 96 3.86 -7.35 14.83
CA THR A 96 3.56 -7.66 13.43
C THR A 96 3.26 -9.15 13.24
N ASP A 97 4.07 -10.03 13.82
CA ASP A 97 3.87 -11.49 13.78
C ASP A 97 2.52 -11.87 14.42
N SER A 98 2.17 -11.26 15.54
CA SER A 98 0.90 -11.52 16.24
C SER A 98 -0.32 -11.13 15.38
N ILE A 99 -0.22 -10.10 14.54
CA ILE A 99 -1.25 -9.76 13.55
C ILE A 99 -1.26 -10.79 12.42
N VAL A 100 -0.09 -11.04 11.80
CA VAL A 100 0.04 -11.82 10.55
C VAL A 100 -0.34 -13.28 10.74
N TYR A 101 0.10 -13.91 11.84
CA TYR A 101 -0.21 -15.30 12.12
C TYR A 101 -1.62 -15.50 12.71
N ASN A 102 -2.32 -14.41 13.06
CA ASN A 102 -3.72 -14.45 13.45
C ASN A 102 -4.65 -14.14 12.25
N ASN A 103 -5.22 -15.21 11.67
CA ASN A 103 -6.12 -15.09 10.52
C ASN A 103 -7.37 -14.23 10.79
N LYS A 104 -7.84 -14.09 12.04
CA LYS A 104 -8.96 -13.21 12.37
C LYS A 104 -8.55 -11.74 12.26
N LEU A 105 -7.38 -11.38 12.80
CA LEU A 105 -6.84 -10.02 12.73
C LEU A 105 -6.48 -9.64 11.29
N MET A 106 -5.84 -10.53 10.53
CA MET A 106 -5.57 -10.29 9.10
C MET A 106 -6.86 -10.06 8.29
N LYS A 107 -7.90 -10.88 8.50
CA LYS A 107 -9.20 -10.65 7.85
C LYS A 107 -9.83 -9.33 8.28
N TYR A 108 -9.74 -9.00 9.57
CA TYR A 108 -10.29 -7.76 10.11
C TYR A 108 -9.60 -6.54 9.51
N PHE A 109 -8.26 -6.49 9.51
CA PHE A 109 -7.48 -5.40 8.92
C PHE A 109 -7.73 -5.23 7.43
N TRP A 110 -7.62 -6.31 6.66
CA TRP A 110 -7.80 -6.27 5.20
C TRP A 110 -9.26 -6.09 4.75
N LYS A 111 -10.24 -6.08 5.66
CA LYS A 111 -11.63 -5.74 5.29
C LYS A 111 -11.77 -4.28 4.87
N PHE A 112 -10.83 -3.41 5.26
CA PHE A 112 -10.84 -1.99 4.95
C PHE A 112 -10.94 -1.73 3.44
N ILE A 113 -10.16 -2.45 2.63
CA ILE A 113 -10.16 -2.31 1.16
C ILE A 113 -11.42 -2.89 0.48
N LEU A 114 -12.28 -3.56 1.25
CA LEU A 114 -13.51 -4.17 0.76
C LEU A 114 -14.76 -3.33 1.08
N LYS A 115 -14.57 -2.17 1.73
CA LYS A 115 -15.65 -1.22 1.99
C LYS A 115 -16.22 -0.72 0.66
N LYS A 116 -17.54 -0.70 0.53
CA LYS A 116 -18.23 -0.22 -0.68
C LYS A 116 -18.54 1.28 -0.65
N GLU A 117 -18.07 1.95 0.40
CA GLU A 117 -18.24 3.38 0.64
C GLU A 117 -16.93 4.12 0.43
N GLN A 118 -17.01 5.44 0.47
CA GLN A 118 -15.83 6.28 0.45
C GLN A 118 -15.00 6.07 1.70
N LEU A 119 -13.74 5.69 1.51
CA LEU A 119 -12.75 5.64 2.59
C LEU A 119 -12.46 7.06 3.09
N ASN A 120 -12.39 7.20 4.41
CA ASN A 120 -11.78 8.36 5.04
C ASN A 120 -10.32 8.51 4.58
N GLU A 121 -9.94 9.69 4.09
CA GLU A 121 -8.61 9.89 3.49
C GLU A 121 -7.47 9.70 4.50
N VAL A 122 -7.67 10.14 5.75
CA VAL A 122 -6.67 9.98 6.83
C VAL A 122 -6.51 8.50 7.18
N LEU A 123 -7.62 7.79 7.39
CA LEU A 123 -7.57 6.34 7.68
C LEU A 123 -7.03 5.54 6.50
N ALA A 124 -7.30 5.94 5.25
CA ALA A 124 -6.70 5.31 4.07
C ALA A 124 -5.17 5.46 4.06
N GLY A 125 -4.66 6.63 4.46
CA GLY A 125 -3.23 6.86 4.66
C GLY A 125 -2.64 5.98 5.77
N TYR A 126 -3.30 5.89 6.93
CA TYR A 126 -2.86 5.04 8.04
C TYR A 126 -2.88 3.56 7.68
N PHE A 127 -3.99 3.07 7.11
CA PHE A 127 -4.11 1.71 6.61
C PHE A 127 -3.01 1.38 5.60
N SER A 128 -2.80 2.25 4.61
CA SER A 128 -1.78 2.02 3.57
C SER A 128 -0.38 1.88 4.15
N ARG A 129 0.02 2.78 5.06
CA ARG A 129 1.32 2.71 5.74
C ARG A 129 1.47 1.45 6.58
N CYS A 130 0.48 1.11 7.39
CA CYS A 130 0.51 -0.10 8.19
C CYS A 130 0.56 -1.36 7.30
N ALA A 131 -0.19 -1.39 6.20
CA ALA A 131 -0.19 -2.52 5.27
C ALA A 131 1.18 -2.70 4.59
N ILE A 132 1.85 -1.61 4.22
CA ILE A 132 3.22 -1.63 3.67
C ILE A 132 4.21 -2.14 4.73
N SER A 133 4.16 -1.63 5.96
CA SER A 133 5.03 -2.10 7.06
C SER A 133 4.85 -3.59 7.37
N ILE A 134 3.59 -4.05 7.46
CA ILE A 134 3.28 -5.49 7.66
C ILE A 134 3.79 -6.31 6.47
N TYR A 135 3.58 -5.84 5.24
CA TYR A 135 4.07 -6.51 4.03
C TYR A 135 5.60 -6.59 3.97
N ASN A 136 6.31 -5.54 4.38
CA ASN A 136 7.77 -5.50 4.37
C ASN A 136 8.38 -6.49 5.38
N LYS A 137 7.74 -6.70 6.54
CA LYS A 137 8.21 -7.65 7.56
C LYS A 137 7.81 -9.10 7.28
N ASN A 138 6.59 -9.33 6.80
CA ASN A 138 6.04 -10.67 6.60
C ASN A 138 5.52 -10.87 5.17
N THR A 139 6.39 -10.61 4.20
CA THR A 139 6.02 -10.57 2.78
C THR A 139 5.36 -11.86 2.31
N LYS A 140 5.92 -13.03 2.67
CA LYS A 140 5.42 -14.33 2.19
C LYS A 140 4.03 -14.62 2.73
N GLU A 141 3.81 -14.33 4.00
CA GLU A 141 2.58 -14.58 4.75
C GLU A 141 1.46 -13.67 4.24
N VAL A 142 1.75 -12.38 4.05
CA VAL A 142 0.81 -11.41 3.48
C VAL A 142 0.43 -11.77 2.04
N VAL A 143 1.42 -12.12 1.20
CA VAL A 143 1.17 -12.57 -0.17
C VAL A 143 0.27 -13.81 -0.18
N ASN A 144 0.59 -14.81 0.64
CA ASN A 144 -0.19 -16.04 0.74
C ASN A 144 -1.61 -15.78 1.25
N PHE A 145 -1.79 -14.85 2.18
CA PHE A 145 -3.10 -14.43 2.66
C PHE A 145 -3.93 -13.79 1.55
N LEU A 146 -3.38 -12.79 0.85
CA LEU A 146 -4.10 -12.08 -0.22
C LEU A 146 -4.41 -12.99 -1.42
N LYS A 147 -3.49 -13.90 -1.77
CA LYS A 147 -3.68 -14.88 -2.85
C LYS A 147 -4.93 -15.74 -2.69
N LYS A 148 -5.30 -16.10 -1.46
CA LYS A 148 -6.50 -16.93 -1.18
C LYS A 148 -7.79 -16.30 -1.73
N LYS A 149 -7.85 -14.97 -1.80
CA LYS A 149 -8.99 -14.21 -2.33
C LYS A 149 -8.55 -13.10 -3.30
N LYS A 150 -7.54 -13.38 -4.14
CA LYS A 150 -6.91 -12.39 -5.04
C LYS A 150 -7.91 -11.58 -5.87
N ASN A 151 -8.94 -12.22 -6.42
CA ASN A 151 -9.96 -11.55 -7.24
C ASN A 151 -10.84 -10.59 -6.43
N LEU A 152 -11.12 -10.91 -5.16
CA LEU A 152 -11.88 -10.04 -4.27
C LEU A 152 -11.07 -8.80 -3.91
N TYR A 153 -9.81 -8.99 -3.51
CA TYR A 153 -8.92 -7.88 -3.17
C TYR A 153 -8.59 -7.01 -4.37
N LEU A 154 -8.39 -7.59 -5.56
CA LEU A 154 -8.20 -6.83 -6.80
C LEU A 154 -9.40 -5.91 -7.05
N LYS A 155 -10.63 -6.41 -6.95
CA LYS A 155 -11.83 -5.58 -7.09
C LYS A 155 -11.89 -4.45 -6.06
N GLY A 156 -11.53 -4.73 -4.81
CA GLY A 156 -11.45 -3.73 -3.75
C GLY A 156 -10.45 -2.61 -4.07
N PHE A 157 -9.23 -2.98 -4.47
CA PHE A 157 -8.21 -2.00 -4.89
C PHE A 157 -8.68 -1.14 -6.05
N LEU A 158 -9.16 -1.77 -7.13
CA LEU A 158 -9.65 -1.06 -8.33
C LEU A 158 -10.77 -0.06 -8.00
N PHE A 159 -11.70 -0.44 -7.13
CA PHE A 159 -12.80 0.42 -6.67
C PHE A 159 -12.28 1.69 -5.97
N HIS A 160 -11.16 1.59 -5.26
CA HIS A 160 -10.58 2.66 -4.46
C HIS A 160 -9.42 3.42 -5.15
N PHE A 161 -9.23 3.29 -6.47
CA PHE A 161 -8.18 4.02 -7.21
C PHE A 161 -8.33 5.55 -7.23
N TYR A 162 -9.45 6.08 -6.75
CA TYR A 162 -9.54 7.52 -6.47
C TYR A 162 -8.62 7.94 -5.30
N SER A 163 -8.29 7.03 -4.37
CA SER A 163 -7.39 7.34 -3.25
C SER A 163 -5.94 7.10 -3.66
N ARG A 164 -5.11 8.14 -3.51
CA ARG A 164 -3.66 8.08 -3.78
C ARG A 164 -2.99 7.03 -2.89
N ASN A 165 -3.34 7.00 -1.61
CA ASN A 165 -2.79 6.09 -0.61
C ASN A 165 -3.03 4.61 -0.97
N ILE A 166 -4.22 4.31 -1.50
CA ILE A 166 -4.57 2.95 -1.94
C ILE A 166 -3.88 2.57 -3.24
N THR A 167 -3.79 3.50 -4.19
CA THR A 167 -3.07 3.28 -5.46
C THR A 167 -1.58 3.03 -5.22
N GLU A 168 -0.97 3.75 -4.28
CA GLU A 168 0.43 3.53 -3.87
C GLU A 168 0.63 2.16 -3.20
N LEU A 169 -0.27 1.74 -2.30
CA LEU A 169 -0.23 0.39 -1.73
C LEU A 169 -0.37 -0.68 -2.84
N PHE A 170 -1.32 -0.51 -3.75
CA PHE A 170 -1.50 -1.44 -4.87
C PHE A 170 -0.24 -1.55 -5.71
N LYS A 171 0.44 -0.43 -6.00
CA LYS A 171 1.73 -0.40 -6.70
C LYS A 171 2.79 -1.22 -5.99
N VAL A 172 2.94 -1.08 -4.66
CA VAL A 172 3.90 -1.87 -3.86
C VAL A 172 3.64 -3.37 -4.00
N LEU A 173 2.37 -3.77 -3.97
CA LEU A 173 1.96 -5.18 -4.13
C LEU A 173 2.09 -5.69 -5.57
N LEU A 174 2.04 -4.79 -6.56
CA LEU A 174 2.14 -5.09 -7.98
C LEU A 174 3.58 -5.14 -8.48
N PHE A 175 4.50 -4.35 -7.90
CA PHE A 175 5.87 -4.20 -8.40
C PHE A 175 6.80 -5.20 -7.71
N VAL A 176 6.72 -6.44 -8.16
CA VAL A 176 7.49 -7.56 -7.59
C VAL A 176 8.53 -8.09 -8.56
N LYS A 177 9.76 -8.29 -8.06
CA LYS A 177 10.88 -8.88 -8.83
C LYS A 177 10.86 -10.41 -8.88
N ILE A 178 10.11 -11.05 -8.00
CA ILE A 178 10.16 -12.49 -7.78
C ILE A 178 8.78 -13.13 -8.06
N PRO A 179 8.69 -14.22 -8.86
CA PRO A 179 7.41 -14.79 -9.29
C PRO A 179 6.47 -15.24 -8.17
N TYR A 180 7.00 -15.79 -7.07
CA TYR A 180 6.15 -16.26 -5.98
C TYR A 180 5.51 -15.12 -5.17
N LEU A 181 5.98 -13.87 -5.34
CA LEU A 181 5.41 -12.68 -4.70
C LEU A 181 4.22 -12.09 -5.48
N CYS A 182 3.98 -12.53 -6.71
CA CYS A 182 2.86 -12.06 -7.54
C CYS A 182 1.52 -12.45 -6.91
N ILE A 183 0.75 -11.48 -6.39
CA ILE A 183 -0.55 -11.73 -5.74
C ILE A 183 -1.67 -11.89 -6.75
N PHE A 184 -1.72 -10.99 -7.74
CA PHE A 184 -2.79 -10.91 -8.72
C PHE A 184 -2.45 -11.69 -9.99
N ASP A 185 -3.49 -12.13 -10.71
CA ASP A 185 -3.30 -12.76 -12.00
C ASP A 185 -2.85 -11.74 -13.03
N ASN A 186 -1.81 -12.07 -13.80
CA ASN A 186 -1.24 -11.15 -14.79
C ASN A 186 -2.13 -10.97 -16.03
N LYS A 187 -3.09 -11.88 -16.26
CA LYS A 187 -3.94 -11.86 -17.46
C LYS A 187 -4.93 -10.70 -17.36
N ASN A 188 -4.84 -9.75 -18.31
CA ASN A 188 -5.73 -8.61 -18.45
C ASN A 188 -5.74 -7.65 -17.25
N ILE A 189 -4.73 -7.68 -16.39
CA ILE A 189 -4.65 -6.79 -15.23
C ILE A 189 -4.52 -5.32 -15.62
N ILE A 190 -3.80 -5.04 -16.71
CA ILE A 190 -3.71 -3.67 -17.25
C ILE A 190 -5.06 -3.25 -17.79
N PHE A 191 -5.74 -4.12 -18.54
CA PHE A 191 -7.11 -3.82 -18.97
C PHE A 191 -8.02 -3.53 -17.77
N TYR A 192 -7.96 -4.32 -16.69
CA TYR A 192 -8.77 -4.06 -15.51
C TYR A 192 -8.43 -2.70 -14.87
N ILE A 193 -7.16 -2.35 -14.74
CA ILE A 193 -6.74 -1.01 -14.28
C ILE A 193 -7.33 0.09 -15.17
N LEU A 194 -7.15 -0.03 -16.49
CA LEU A 194 -7.64 0.95 -17.46
C LEU A 194 -9.16 1.05 -17.48
N SER A 195 -9.87 -0.06 -17.29
CA SER A 195 -11.35 -0.11 -17.31
C SER A 195 -12.01 0.73 -16.20
N ASN A 196 -11.22 1.24 -15.25
CA ASN A 196 -11.66 2.15 -14.21
C ASN A 196 -11.52 3.64 -14.59
N LEU A 197 -10.85 3.98 -15.69
CA LEU A 197 -10.94 5.31 -16.30
C LEU A 197 -12.39 5.58 -16.68
N ASN A 198 -12.87 6.83 -16.57
CA ASN A 198 -14.27 7.15 -16.90
C ASN A 198 -15.32 6.36 -16.08
N GLY A 199 -14.93 5.79 -14.93
CA GLY A 199 -15.80 4.96 -14.11
C GLY A 199 -16.78 5.78 -13.28
N ASN A 200 -18.08 5.60 -13.49
CA ASN A 200 -19.13 6.11 -12.59
C ASN A 200 -19.25 5.20 -11.36
N PHE A 201 -18.40 5.41 -10.35
CA PHE A 201 -18.47 4.64 -9.11
C PHE A 201 -18.76 5.57 -7.93
N CYS A 202 -19.96 5.37 -7.38
CA CYS A 202 -20.60 6.02 -6.23
C CYS A 202 -21.33 7.34 -6.53
N LYS A 203 -22.44 7.53 -5.81
CA LYS A 203 -23.22 8.79 -5.74
C LYS A 203 -22.47 9.91 -5.00
N ASN A 204 -21.25 9.65 -4.53
CA ASN A 204 -20.44 10.59 -3.78
C ASN A 204 -19.56 11.40 -4.75
N MET A 205 -19.40 12.69 -4.45
CA MET A 205 -18.51 13.61 -5.15
C MET A 205 -17.05 13.20 -4.93
N TYR A 206 -16.49 12.40 -5.84
CA TYR A 206 -15.05 12.42 -6.06
C TYR A 206 -14.73 13.46 -7.11
N ILE A 207 -13.56 14.10 -6.98
CA ILE A 207 -13.01 14.83 -8.12
C ILE A 207 -12.59 13.76 -9.13
N THR A 208 -13.31 13.67 -10.25
CA THR A 208 -13.03 12.66 -11.28
C THR A 208 -11.56 12.67 -11.71
N SER A 209 -10.87 13.81 -11.65
CA SER A 209 -9.43 13.88 -11.95
C SER A 209 -8.56 12.96 -11.10
N ASP A 210 -8.87 12.74 -9.82
CA ASP A 210 -7.97 12.03 -8.90
C ASP A 210 -7.73 10.58 -9.35
N ARG A 211 -8.78 9.90 -9.81
CA ARG A 211 -8.66 8.51 -10.28
C ARG A 211 -7.89 8.44 -11.58
N GLU A 212 -8.24 9.29 -12.54
CA GLU A 212 -7.58 9.43 -13.84
C GLU A 212 -6.09 9.69 -13.67
N ASP A 213 -5.73 10.62 -12.77
CA ASP A 213 -4.35 10.96 -12.44
C ASP A 213 -3.63 9.81 -11.75
N ASN A 214 -4.28 9.12 -10.80
CA ASN A 214 -3.72 7.96 -10.11
C ASN A 214 -3.44 6.79 -11.06
N ILE A 215 -4.38 6.47 -11.96
CA ILE A 215 -4.20 5.43 -12.98
C ILE A 215 -3.08 5.82 -13.94
N THR A 216 -3.07 7.07 -14.41
CA THR A 216 -2.02 7.58 -15.31
C THR A 216 -0.65 7.49 -14.66
N CYS A 217 -0.53 7.92 -13.40
CA CYS A 217 0.71 7.82 -12.63
C CYS A 217 1.14 6.37 -12.43
N LEU A 218 0.22 5.46 -12.12
CA LEU A 218 0.51 4.03 -11.97
C LEU A 218 1.06 3.41 -13.26
N ILE A 219 0.43 3.70 -14.41
CA ILE A 219 0.90 3.21 -15.71
C ILE A 219 2.28 3.80 -16.05
N ARG A 220 2.50 5.09 -15.80
CA ARG A 220 3.82 5.70 -16.00
C ARG A 220 4.88 5.07 -15.11
N ASP A 221 4.56 4.83 -13.84
CA ASP A 221 5.43 4.14 -12.90
C ASP A 221 5.83 2.73 -13.39
N ILE A 222 4.91 2.01 -14.06
CA ILE A 222 5.21 0.70 -14.68
C ILE A 222 6.32 0.82 -15.73
N PHE A 223 6.29 1.87 -16.56
CA PHE A 223 7.32 2.09 -17.58
C PHE A 223 8.65 2.53 -16.96
N VAL A 224 8.62 3.47 -16.01
CA VAL A 224 9.82 3.99 -15.34
C VAL A 224 10.54 2.90 -14.54
N ARG A 225 9.78 2.08 -13.81
CA ARG A 225 10.32 1.03 -12.91
C ARG A 225 10.24 -0.38 -13.51
N LYS A 226 10.33 -0.50 -14.83
CA LYS A 226 10.26 -1.80 -15.53
C LYS A 226 11.24 -2.88 -15.05
N THR A 227 12.35 -2.49 -14.42
CA THR A 227 13.34 -3.43 -13.83
C THR A 227 12.91 -3.99 -12.47
N GLU A 228 11.90 -3.40 -11.83
CA GLU A 228 11.32 -3.86 -10.56
C GLU A 228 10.17 -4.85 -10.76
N ILE A 229 9.71 -5.02 -12.00
CA ILE A 229 8.51 -5.78 -12.33
C ILE A 229 8.89 -7.03 -13.12
N TYR A 230 8.81 -8.19 -12.47
CA TYR A 230 9.12 -9.50 -13.06
C TYR A 230 8.35 -9.74 -14.38
N TYR A 231 7.08 -9.40 -14.40
CA TYR A 231 6.17 -9.62 -15.52
C TYR A 231 5.94 -8.38 -16.38
N PHE A 232 6.87 -7.42 -16.42
CA PHE A 232 6.73 -6.18 -17.21
C PHE A 232 6.35 -6.44 -18.68
N ASN A 233 6.94 -7.46 -19.31
CA ASN A 233 6.60 -7.79 -20.71
C ASN A 233 5.14 -8.23 -20.87
N TYR A 234 4.54 -8.90 -19.87
CA TYR A 234 3.11 -9.22 -19.90
C TYR A 234 2.27 -7.96 -19.80
N PHE A 235 2.67 -6.99 -18.98
CA PHE A 235 1.98 -5.70 -18.89
C PHE A 235 2.05 -4.94 -20.21
N LEU A 236 3.21 -4.93 -20.86
CA LEU A 236 3.37 -4.29 -22.16
C LEU A 236 2.49 -4.97 -23.23
N ILE A 237 2.41 -6.30 -23.24
CA ILE A 237 1.54 -7.06 -24.16
C ILE A 237 0.07 -6.77 -23.88
N ASP A 238 -0.35 -6.77 -22.62
CA ASP A 238 -1.72 -6.50 -22.20
C ASP A 238 -2.14 -5.07 -22.54
N LEU A 239 -1.28 -4.09 -22.27
CA LEU A 239 -1.49 -2.68 -22.65
C LEU A 239 -1.58 -2.49 -24.17
N SER A 240 -0.77 -3.22 -24.93
CA SER A 240 -0.77 -3.21 -26.40
C SER A 240 -1.86 -4.11 -27.01
N SER A 241 -2.64 -4.81 -26.19
CA SER A 241 -3.68 -5.71 -26.69
C SER A 241 -4.82 -4.94 -27.33
N GLN A 242 -5.53 -5.59 -28.26
CA GLN A 242 -6.72 -5.01 -28.89
C GLN A 242 -7.75 -4.55 -27.84
N LEU A 243 -7.89 -5.29 -26.74
CA LEU A 243 -8.83 -4.99 -25.66
C LEU A 243 -8.46 -3.69 -24.93
N SER A 244 -7.23 -3.57 -24.44
CA SER A 244 -6.76 -2.37 -23.73
C SER A 244 -6.69 -1.15 -24.65
N PHE A 245 -6.16 -1.32 -25.87
CA PHE A 245 -5.99 -0.21 -26.79
C PHE A 245 -7.33 0.32 -27.31
N SER A 246 -8.28 -0.55 -27.66
CA SER A 246 -9.63 -0.10 -28.05
C SER A 246 -10.35 0.65 -26.92
N TYR A 247 -10.16 0.22 -25.68
CA TYR A 247 -10.70 0.92 -24.52
C TYR A 247 -10.07 2.31 -24.34
N LEU A 248 -8.75 2.45 -24.46
CA LEU A 248 -8.07 3.74 -24.42
C LEU A 248 -8.57 4.68 -25.53
N ILE A 249 -8.74 4.18 -26.76
CA ILE A 249 -9.31 4.97 -27.86
C ILE A 249 -10.73 5.44 -27.53
N LYS A 250 -11.57 4.57 -26.95
CA LYS A 250 -12.90 4.97 -26.45
C LYS A 250 -12.81 6.10 -25.41
N CYS A 251 -11.83 6.05 -24.52
CA CYS A 251 -11.58 7.09 -23.52
C CYS A 251 -11.14 8.43 -24.13
N VAL A 252 -10.39 8.42 -25.24
CA VAL A 252 -10.01 9.65 -25.98
C VAL A 252 -11.23 10.41 -26.50
N PHE A 253 -12.32 9.70 -26.82
CA PHE A 253 -13.60 10.30 -27.25
C PHE A 253 -14.61 10.43 -26.09
N SER A 254 -14.15 10.38 -24.83
CA SER A 254 -15.01 10.62 -23.66
C SER A 254 -15.50 12.08 -23.62
N LYS A 255 -16.57 12.34 -22.86
CA LYS A 255 -17.00 13.71 -22.52
C LYS A 255 -16.21 14.31 -21.34
N CYS A 256 -15.50 13.48 -20.57
CA CYS A 256 -14.74 13.93 -19.40
C CYS A 256 -13.31 14.32 -19.81
N PRO A 257 -12.87 15.59 -19.63
CA PRO A 257 -11.56 16.05 -20.08
C PRO A 257 -10.40 15.34 -19.38
N TYR A 258 -10.55 14.97 -18.11
CA TYR A 258 -9.54 14.22 -17.36
C TYR A 258 -9.33 12.83 -17.95
N THR A 259 -10.42 12.14 -18.31
CA THR A 259 -10.34 10.83 -18.98
C THR A 259 -9.62 10.93 -20.32
N ILE A 260 -9.92 11.97 -21.10
CA ILE A 260 -9.25 12.21 -22.39
C ILE A 260 -7.75 12.42 -22.17
N SER A 261 -7.38 13.30 -21.23
CA SER A 261 -5.98 13.60 -20.88
C SER A 261 -5.21 12.36 -20.44
N ALA A 262 -5.80 11.55 -19.54
CA ALA A 262 -5.23 10.30 -19.07
C ALA A 262 -5.01 9.31 -20.22
N ALA A 263 -6.02 9.12 -21.08
CA ALA A 263 -5.92 8.20 -22.21
C ALA A 263 -4.86 8.62 -23.23
N ILE A 264 -4.81 9.90 -23.61
CA ILE A 264 -3.79 10.44 -24.53
C ILE A 264 -2.40 10.25 -23.94
N THR A 265 -2.23 10.55 -22.65
CA THR A 265 -0.96 10.42 -21.94
C THR A 265 -0.48 8.97 -21.93
N ILE A 266 -1.35 8.02 -21.57
CA ILE A 266 -1.04 6.59 -21.54
C ILE A 266 -0.68 6.07 -22.94
N ILE A 267 -1.41 6.49 -23.97
CA ILE A 267 -1.10 6.13 -25.37
C ILE A 267 0.26 6.69 -25.78
N SER A 268 0.55 7.95 -25.45
CA SER A 268 1.83 8.60 -25.74
C SER A 268 3.00 7.86 -25.08
N ASP A 269 2.88 7.55 -23.79
CA ASP A 269 3.90 6.82 -23.02
C ASP A 269 4.13 5.42 -23.62
N LEU A 270 3.07 4.71 -24.03
CA LEU A 270 3.17 3.43 -24.73
C LEU A 270 3.91 3.54 -26.07
N LEU A 271 3.58 4.54 -26.90
CA LEU A 271 4.20 4.73 -28.21
C LEU A 271 5.70 5.06 -28.08
N ASN A 272 6.06 5.87 -27.09
CA ASN A 272 7.45 6.20 -26.76
C ASN A 272 8.25 4.94 -26.39
N GLU A 273 7.75 4.13 -25.45
CA GLU A 273 8.41 2.89 -25.04
C GLU A 273 8.55 1.91 -26.23
N MET A 274 7.52 1.78 -27.07
CA MET A 274 7.56 0.96 -28.28
C MET A 274 8.58 1.46 -29.31
N GLY A 275 8.75 2.78 -29.42
CA GLY A 275 9.79 3.43 -30.22
C GLY A 275 11.19 3.11 -29.72
N GLU A 276 11.45 3.26 -28.43
CA GLU A 276 12.74 2.94 -27.80
C GLU A 276 13.13 1.48 -28.01
N LEU A 277 12.19 0.55 -27.80
CA LEU A 277 12.41 -0.89 -27.99
C LEU A 277 12.80 -1.22 -29.45
N LYS A 278 12.19 -0.55 -30.44
CA LYS A 278 12.57 -0.68 -31.86
C LYS A 278 14.00 -0.19 -32.11
N ILE A 279 14.40 0.94 -31.53
CA ILE A 279 15.76 1.49 -31.65
C ILE A 279 16.80 0.55 -31.05
N ILE A 280 16.54 0.03 -29.83
CA ILE A 280 17.43 -0.93 -29.15
C ILE A 280 17.60 -2.21 -29.99
N LYS A 281 16.49 -2.75 -30.53
CA LYS A 281 16.55 -3.93 -31.43
C LYS A 281 17.39 -3.65 -32.69
N LYS A 282 17.27 -2.46 -33.31
CA LYS A 282 18.09 -2.04 -34.46
C LYS A 282 19.58 -1.95 -34.09
N LYS A 283 19.93 -1.33 -32.95
CA LYS A 283 21.33 -1.23 -32.45
C LYS A 283 21.93 -2.61 -32.17
N LYS A 284 21.20 -3.52 -31.50
CA LYS A 284 21.65 -4.92 -31.25
C LYS A 284 21.88 -5.68 -32.56
N LYS A 285 21.02 -5.54 -33.57
CA LYS A 285 21.21 -6.14 -34.90
C LYS A 285 22.45 -5.59 -35.61
N LYS A 286 22.69 -4.27 -35.58
CA LYS A 286 23.89 -3.63 -36.14
C LYS A 286 25.17 -4.13 -35.45
N ASN A 287 25.19 -4.25 -34.13
CA ASN A 287 26.34 -4.76 -33.38
C ASN A 287 26.62 -6.25 -33.65
N LYS A 288 25.59 -7.09 -33.75
CA LYS A 288 25.74 -8.50 -34.17
C LYS A 288 26.32 -8.61 -35.59
N LYS A 289 25.86 -7.76 -36.54
CA LYS A 289 26.42 -7.71 -37.91
C LYS A 289 27.89 -7.26 -37.92
N LYS A 290 28.27 -6.24 -37.12
CA LYS A 290 29.67 -5.80 -36.96
C LYS A 290 30.58 -6.88 -36.36
N LYS A 291 30.13 -7.59 -35.31
CA LYS A 291 30.87 -8.72 -34.72
C LYS A 291 31.03 -9.89 -35.70
N LYS A 292 30.00 -10.23 -36.49
CA LYS A 292 30.09 -11.24 -37.56
C LYS A 292 31.05 -10.84 -38.69
N LYS A 293 31.10 -9.55 -39.07
CA LYS A 293 32.06 -9.05 -40.06
C LYS A 293 33.51 -9.07 -39.55
N LYS A 294 33.76 -8.81 -38.27
CA LYS A 294 35.10 -8.92 -37.65
C LYS A 294 35.58 -10.38 -37.55
N LYS A 295 34.69 -11.33 -37.24
CA LYS A 295 35.00 -12.77 -37.19
C LYS A 295 35.20 -13.44 -38.56
N LYS A 296 34.85 -12.77 -39.67
CA LYS A 296 35.09 -13.25 -41.04
C LYS A 296 36.36 -12.65 -41.68
N LYS A 297 37.07 -11.78 -40.95
CA LYS A 297 38.30 -11.10 -41.37
C LYS A 297 39.54 -11.60 -40.60
N ILE A 298 39.36 -12.62 -39.77
CA ILE A 298 40.38 -13.46 -39.13
C ILE A 298 40.13 -14.85 -39.71
#